data_AF-A0A3N9XKV4-F1
#
_entry.id   AF-A0A3N9XKV4-F1
#
_cell.length_a   1.000
_cell.length_b   1.000
_cell.length_c   1.000
_cell.angle_alpha   90.00
_cell.angle_beta   90.00
_cell.angle_gamma   90.00
#
_symmetry.space_group_name_H-M   'P 1'
#
loop_
_entity.id
_entity.type
_entity.pdbx_description
1 polymer ?
#
loop_
_entity_poly.entity_id
_entity_poly.type
_entity_poly.pdbx_seq_one_letter_code
_entity_poly.pdbx_strand_id
1 'polypeptide(L)'
;MTNAQPKTARDLALARARATRRETGAELPPRRGRSTVARPAADNAPVDDAVATLDTRYLVDGYQPDDVAQRLGIDRGWCRAITARLRGRR
;
A
#
# COMPACT_ATOMS: atom_id res chain seq x y z
N MET A 1 -33.37 -12.10 35.51
CA MET A 1 -34.26 -12.25 34.34
C MET A 1 -33.39 -12.31 33.09
N THR A 2 -33.13 -13.50 32.55
CA THR A 2 -32.25 -13.72 31.39
C THR A 2 -33.04 -13.58 30.09
N ASN A 3 -32.83 -12.48 29.37
CA ASN A 3 -33.39 -12.26 28.03
C ASN A 3 -32.78 -13.28 27.05
N ALA A 4 -33.50 -14.36 26.78
CA ALA A 4 -33.18 -15.29 25.70
C ALA A 4 -33.59 -14.65 24.36
N GLN A 5 -32.64 -13.96 23.72
CA GLN A 5 -32.78 -13.51 22.33
C GLN A 5 -32.98 -14.74 21.42
N PRO A 6 -33.88 -14.69 20.41
CA PRO A 6 -34.08 -15.81 19.49
C PRO A 6 -32.80 -16.02 18.67
N LYS A 7 -32.19 -17.22 18.78
CA LYS A 7 -30.98 -17.59 18.03
C LYS A 7 -31.31 -17.56 16.54
N THR A 8 -30.79 -16.56 15.83
CA THR A 8 -30.99 -16.46 14.39
C THR A 8 -30.21 -17.56 13.68
N ALA A 9 -30.63 -17.97 12.49
CA ALA A 9 -29.87 -18.94 11.67
C ALA A 9 -28.41 -18.49 11.44
N ARG A 10 -28.19 -17.18 11.46
CA ARG A 10 -26.87 -16.53 11.41
C ARG A 10 -26.02 -16.83 12.65
N ASP A 11 -26.60 -16.81 13.85
CA ASP A 11 -25.88 -17.15 15.09
C ASP A 11 -25.48 -18.62 15.12
N LEU A 12 -26.35 -19.50 14.62
CA LEU A 12 -26.04 -20.92 14.51
C LEU A 12 -24.93 -21.20 13.49
N ALA A 13 -24.98 -20.52 12.33
CA ALA A 13 -23.93 -20.60 11.32
C ALA A 13 -22.58 -20.06 11.85
N LEU A 14 -22.61 -18.95 12.59
CA LEU A 14 -21.42 -18.36 13.19
C LEU A 14 -20.83 -19.25 14.30
N ALA A 15 -21.67 -19.86 15.12
CA ALA A 15 -21.24 -20.82 16.14
C ALA A 15 -20.59 -22.05 15.52
N ARG A 16 -21.18 -22.60 14.46
CA ARG A 16 -20.63 -23.75 13.71
C ARG A 16 -19.28 -23.41 13.07
N ALA A 17 -19.14 -22.23 12.46
CA ALA A 17 -17.87 -21.78 11.88
C ALA A 17 -16.75 -21.55 12.93
N ARG A 18 -17.11 -21.11 14.14
CA ARG A 18 -16.14 -20.98 15.25
C ARG A 18 -15.75 -22.33 15.83
N ALA A 19 -16.68 -23.29 15.91
CA ALA A 19 -16.42 -24.65 16.38
C ALA A 19 -15.45 -25.38 15.44
N THR A 20 -15.69 -25.33 14.12
CA THR A 20 -14.77 -25.95 13.14
C THR A 20 -13.37 -25.33 13.19
N ARG A 21 -13.24 -24.01 13.37
CA ARG A 21 -11.93 -23.36 13.51
C ARG A 21 -11.13 -23.85 14.72
N ARG A 22 -11.79 -24.20 15.83
CA ARG A 22 -11.13 -24.75 17.03
C ARG A 22 -10.76 -26.22 16.87
N GLU A 23 -11.62 -27.02 16.24
CA GLU A 23 -11.37 -28.46 16.03
C GLU A 23 -10.29 -28.74 14.98
N THR A 24 -10.24 -27.96 13.91
CA THR A 24 -9.26 -28.21 12.83
C THR A 24 -7.88 -27.66 13.14
N GLY A 25 -7.70 -26.96 14.27
CA GLY A 25 -6.42 -26.33 14.63
C GLY A 25 -5.83 -25.54 13.46
N ALA A 26 -6.70 -24.93 12.64
CA ALA A 26 -6.31 -24.34 11.37
C ALA A 26 -5.40 -23.15 11.68
N GLU A 27 -4.10 -23.42 11.67
CA GLU A 27 -3.04 -22.44 11.57
C GLU A 27 -3.52 -21.42 10.54
N LEU A 28 -3.57 -20.13 10.92
CA LEU A 28 -3.84 -19.11 9.92
C LEU A 28 -2.89 -19.41 8.76
N PRO A 29 -3.37 -19.43 7.49
CA PRO A 29 -2.44 -19.53 6.37
C PRO A 29 -1.37 -18.47 6.65
N PRO A 30 -0.07 -18.83 6.58
CA PRO A 30 1.00 -17.93 6.97
C PRO A 30 0.65 -16.62 6.31
N ARG A 31 0.33 -15.61 7.14
CA ARG A 31 0.03 -14.28 6.64
C ARG A 31 1.24 -14.02 5.80
N ARG A 32 1.08 -14.01 4.47
CA ARG A 32 2.15 -13.60 3.56
C ARG A 32 2.50 -12.26 4.14
N GLY A 33 3.61 -12.22 4.88
CA GLY A 33 4.14 -11.00 5.44
C GLY A 33 4.17 -10.15 4.20
N ARG A 34 3.30 -9.15 4.14
CA ARG A 34 3.38 -8.19 3.07
C ARG A 34 4.76 -7.64 3.36
N SER A 35 5.77 -8.12 2.62
CA SER A 35 7.13 -7.70 2.84
C SER A 35 6.97 -6.20 2.90
N THR A 36 7.32 -5.62 4.03
CA THR A 36 7.85 -4.28 4.00
C THR A 36 9.09 -4.45 3.14
N VAL A 37 8.89 -4.52 1.82
CA VAL A 37 9.86 -4.09 0.85
C VAL A 37 10.10 -2.70 1.38
N ALA A 38 11.15 -2.59 2.20
CA ALA A 38 11.70 -1.33 2.60
C ALA A 38 11.81 -0.62 1.27
N ARG A 39 10.93 0.37 1.08
CA ARG A 39 10.95 1.22 -0.10
C ARG A 39 12.43 1.54 -0.29
N PRO A 40 13.04 1.21 -1.45
CA PRO A 40 14.47 1.39 -1.62
C PRO A 40 14.78 2.80 -1.12
N ALA A 41 15.69 2.90 -0.15
CA ALA A 41 16.16 4.19 0.29
C ALA A 41 16.61 4.88 -1.00
N ALA A 42 15.92 5.96 -1.35
CA ALA A 42 16.21 6.70 -2.55
C ALA A 42 17.54 7.39 -2.25
N ASP A 43 18.64 6.69 -2.53
CA ASP A 43 19.99 7.20 -2.35
C ASP A 43 20.22 8.48 -3.18
N ASN A 44 19.31 8.79 -4.11
CA ASN A 44 19.23 10.08 -4.79
C ASN A 44 17.79 10.65 -4.78
N ALA A 45 17.13 10.66 -3.63
CA ALA A 45 16.01 11.58 -3.41
C ALA A 45 16.50 13.02 -3.66
N PRO A 46 15.66 13.93 -4.18
CA PRO A 46 16.06 15.32 -4.33
C PRO A 46 16.59 15.84 -3.00
N VAL A 47 17.83 16.29 -3.02
CA VAL A 47 18.56 16.76 -1.83
C VAL A 47 18.01 18.11 -1.33
N ASP A 48 17.26 18.80 -2.19
CA ASP A 48 16.70 20.14 -1.97
C ASP A 48 15.20 20.18 -2.36
N ASP A 49 14.40 20.84 -1.53
CA ASP A 49 12.97 21.09 -1.75
C ASP A 49 12.69 21.85 -3.06
N ALA A 50 13.63 22.70 -3.49
CA ALA A 50 13.55 23.39 -4.77
C ALA A 50 13.60 22.40 -5.95
N VAL A 51 14.45 21.38 -5.87
CA VAL A 51 14.57 20.34 -6.90
C VAL A 51 13.33 19.45 -6.90
N ALA A 52 12.79 19.11 -5.73
CA ALA A 52 11.55 18.34 -5.61
C ALA A 52 10.35 19.09 -6.21
N THR A 53 10.27 20.40 -5.99
CA THR A 53 9.22 21.27 -6.53
C THR A 53 9.34 21.37 -8.06
N LEU A 54 10.56 21.53 -8.57
CA LEU A 54 10.84 21.63 -10.00
C LEU A 54 10.54 20.31 -10.73
N ASP A 55 10.96 19.17 -10.19
CA ASP A 55 10.65 17.83 -10.72
C ASP A 55 9.13 17.62 -10.79
N THR A 56 8.42 17.88 -9.69
CA THR A 56 6.97 17.72 -9.64
C THR A 56 6.28 18.57 -10.71
N ARG A 57 6.77 19.78 -10.96
CA ARG A 57 6.23 20.66 -12.01
C ARG A 57 6.43 20.09 -13.41
N TYR A 58 7.63 19.61 -13.74
CA TYR A 58 7.89 18.95 -15.02
C TYR A 58 7.00 17.71 -15.22
N LEU A 59 6.81 16.90 -14.17
CA LEU A 59 5.94 15.73 -14.24
C LEU A 59 4.46 16.10 -14.46
N VAL A 60 4.00 17.19 -13.85
CA VAL A 60 2.65 17.74 -14.07
C VAL A 60 2.49 18.30 -15.49
N ASP A 61 3.53 18.92 -16.02
CA ASP A 61 3.58 19.46 -17.39
C ASP A 61 3.69 18.34 -18.47
N GLY A 62 3.77 17.08 -18.06
CA GLY A 62 3.69 15.90 -18.94
C GLY A 62 5.03 15.38 -19.43
N TYR A 63 6.14 15.85 -18.88
CA TYR A 63 7.46 15.29 -19.18
C TYR A 63 7.58 13.85 -18.68
N GLN A 64 8.39 13.04 -19.38
CA GLN A 64 8.63 11.66 -18.96
C GLN A 64 9.54 11.63 -17.74
N PRO A 65 9.25 10.76 -16.74
CA PRO A 65 10.01 10.71 -15.50
C PRO A 65 11.49 10.38 -15.68
N ASP A 66 11.85 9.60 -16.70
CA ASP A 66 13.24 9.25 -16.97
C ASP A 66 14.04 10.45 -17.51
N ASP A 67 13.40 11.32 -18.31
CA ASP A 67 14.02 12.54 -18.85
C ASP A 67 14.23 13.58 -17.74
N VAL A 68 13.24 13.74 -16.85
CA VAL A 68 13.35 14.65 -15.70
C VAL A 68 14.43 14.17 -14.73
N ALA A 69 14.49 12.87 -14.46
CA ALA A 69 15.53 12.27 -13.63
C ALA A 69 16.95 12.54 -14.18
N GLN A 70 17.14 12.37 -15.49
CA GLN A 70 18.43 12.65 -16.13
C GLN A 70 18.77 14.14 -16.09
N ARG A 71 17.79 15.01 -16.31
CA ARG A 71 17.99 16.47 -16.36
C ARG A 71 18.33 17.06 -14.99
N LEU A 72 17.74 16.52 -13.92
CA LEU A 72 17.93 17.01 -12.55
C LEU A 72 18.94 16.18 -11.75
N GLY A 73 19.49 15.12 -12.33
CA GLY A 73 20.47 14.25 -11.68
C GLY A 73 19.90 13.48 -10.48
N ILE A 74 18.60 13.17 -10.50
CA ILE A 74 17.88 12.51 -9.40
C ILE A 74 17.56 11.04 -9.75
N ASP A 75 17.19 10.25 -8.74
CA ASP A 75 16.88 8.84 -8.94
C ASP A 75 15.65 8.63 -9.86
N ARG A 76 15.83 7.80 -10.90
CA ARG A 76 14.75 7.42 -11.83
C ARG A 76 13.61 6.70 -11.11
N GLY A 77 13.93 5.87 -10.12
CA GLY A 77 12.94 5.15 -9.31
C GLY A 77 12.06 6.12 -8.52
N TRP A 78 12.67 7.17 -7.94
CA TRP A 78 11.97 8.24 -7.24
C TRP A 78 11.02 9.01 -8.17
N CYS A 79 11.48 9.48 -9.34
CA CYS A 79 10.62 10.17 -10.33
C CYS A 79 9.45 9.30 -10.79
N ARG A 80 9.69 8.00 -11.05
CA ARG A 80 8.64 7.05 -11.42
C ARG A 80 7.62 6.86 -10.30
N ALA A 81 8.06 6.77 -9.04
CA ALA A 81 7.19 6.64 -7.88
C ALA A 81 6.32 7.89 -7.66
N ILE A 82 6.88 9.10 -7.80
CA ILE A 82 6.14 10.36 -7.75
C ILE A 82 5.13 10.43 -8.88
N THR A 83 5.53 10.12 -10.11
CA THR A 83 4.62 10.09 -11.27
C THR A 83 3.45 9.14 -11.06
N ALA A 84 3.70 7.92 -10.57
CA ALA A 84 2.64 6.96 -10.25
C ALA A 84 1.68 7.49 -9.17
N ARG A 85 2.22 8.18 -8.16
CA ARG A 85 1.42 8.82 -7.10
C ARG A 85 0.57 9.98 -7.62
N LEU A 86 1.10 10.79 -8.55
CA LEU A 86 0.37 11.88 -9.18
C LEU A 86 -0.74 11.36 -10.09
N ARG A 87 -0.49 10.29 -10.86
CA ARG A 87 -1.50 9.65 -11.72
C ARG A 87 -2.64 9.00 -10.94
N GLY A 88 -2.37 8.40 -9.79
CA GLY A 88 -3.40 7.80 -8.93
C GLY A 88 -4.22 8.80 -8.11
N ARG A 89 -3.93 10.10 -8.21
CA ARG A 89 -4.69 11.19 -7.57
C ARG A 89 -5.65 11.93 -8.50
N ARG A 90 -5.71 11.55 -9.78
CA ARG A 90 -6.65 12.10 -10.77
C ARG A 90 -7.98 11.37 -10.77
#